data_AF-A0A9P5U5U8-F1
#
_entry.id   AF-A0A9P5U5U8-F1
#
_cell.length_a   1.000
_cell.length_b   1.000
_cell.length_c   1.000
_cell.angle_alpha   90.00
_cell.angle_beta   90.00
_cell.angle_gamma   90.00
#
_symmetry.space_group_name_H-M   'P 1'
#
loop_
_entity.id
_entity.type
_entity.pdbx_description
1 polymer ?
#
loop_
_entity_poly.entity_id
_entity_poly.type
_entity_poly.pdbx_seq_one_letter_code
_entity_poly.pdbx_strand_id
1 'polypeptide(L)'
;MSKHRIASPTLPPPKRPHLSLDKDYLIELSFQSALSDELVLSIFSHLDMKSLCAAQATSGNWSRLATDNELWKNLYLRTFGRPRLRGARGFVGRSDGRQIKALPGRAGNVEELKDWKFMFRISSNWKNESSHVLLVGSLTITATSQASLCPSVHLQSPTGAHITTLALDQSAPSTAHIRLAVFLSSGEFRMFSINHNLPSLSHAEFAYTPSRRSSRTCPIIKAVYHHPLLITLSESFSLSFYDLSSGSAVLTQTLTSFTTYPPTSLVLSTTPYNTYKLVLAYAIPVFPSHWSIGTTELIIANHPSNSELPHSSSFLTPEHNPMTIISTRTARALDVPQGWVDEKKLRLMREQWGRKVSRVADTQTDGKWVVLAPEDPASSSTSASSSSSAPSSPGSSSSSSSSPYTPSSSIYSPTSLQLYRLSLPSSTAVSSSSPKLTFVRNLRGQLGPVSALALSDGRCVSFGVNGSIWVWDLEADMGTEVACPGIFDKLELMDAKRSVVFDERRIVTAVNEHVVERRFDI
;
A
#
# COMPACT_ATOMS: atom_id res chain seq x y z
N MET A 1 65.91 52.30 -10.26
CA MET A 1 66.57 52.04 -8.96
C MET A 1 65.67 51.20 -8.07
N SER A 2 66.27 50.24 -7.35
CA SER A 2 65.80 49.63 -6.09
C SER A 2 64.48 48.84 -6.11
N LYS A 3 64.55 47.50 -6.26
CA LYS A 3 64.52 46.48 -5.17
C LYS A 3 63.24 46.48 -4.33
N HIS A 4 62.45 45.42 -4.45
CA HIS A 4 62.07 44.63 -3.27
C HIS A 4 61.89 43.15 -3.62
N ARG A 5 62.36 42.34 -2.69
CA ARG A 5 62.73 40.92 -2.73
C ARG A 5 61.50 40.09 -2.34
N ILE A 6 61.14 39.08 -3.13
CA ILE A 6 60.17 38.05 -2.73
C ILE A 6 60.93 36.73 -2.53
N ALA A 7 60.67 36.12 -1.37
CA ALA A 7 61.31 34.93 -0.85
C ALA A 7 60.94 33.67 -1.66
N SER A 8 61.88 32.73 -1.73
CA SER A 8 61.77 31.42 -2.36
C SER A 8 60.89 30.45 -1.57
N PRO A 9 59.91 29.78 -2.21
CA PRO A 9 59.42 28.49 -1.76
C PRO A 9 60.17 27.35 -2.49
N THR A 10 60.58 26.38 -1.68
CA THR A 10 61.27 25.12 -1.94
C THR A 10 60.85 24.39 -3.22
N LEU A 11 61.83 24.02 -4.05
CA LEU A 11 61.69 23.19 -5.24
C LEU A 11 61.17 21.78 -4.89
N PRO A 12 60.24 21.21 -5.68
CA PRO A 12 59.89 19.79 -5.58
C PRO A 12 61.03 18.89 -6.10
N PRO A 13 61.12 17.63 -5.61
CA PRO A 13 62.26 16.75 -5.80
C PRO A 13 62.49 16.34 -7.27
N PRO A 14 63.74 16.01 -7.64
CA PRO A 14 64.16 15.81 -9.03
C PRO A 14 63.50 14.60 -9.71
N LYS A 15 63.33 14.73 -11.03
CA LYS A 15 62.82 13.71 -11.96
C LYS A 15 63.56 12.37 -11.77
N ARG A 16 62.78 11.28 -11.73
CA ARG A 16 63.29 9.90 -11.65
C ARG A 16 64.31 9.62 -12.77
N PRO A 17 65.40 8.91 -12.47
CA PRO A 17 66.46 8.63 -13.44
C PRO A 17 65.99 7.67 -14.53
N HIS A 18 66.39 7.96 -15.78
CA HIS A 18 66.33 7.01 -16.89
C HIS A 18 67.38 5.92 -16.63
N LEU A 19 66.94 4.73 -16.23
CA LEU A 19 67.76 3.52 -16.31
C LEU A 19 67.56 2.91 -17.69
N SER A 20 68.53 3.16 -18.56
CA SER A 20 68.82 2.33 -19.73
C SER A 20 69.35 0.98 -19.25
N LEU A 21 68.56 -0.07 -19.43
CA LEU A 21 69.01 -1.45 -19.30
C LEU A 21 68.35 -2.25 -20.42
N ASP A 22 69.18 -2.62 -21.40
CA ASP A 22 68.91 -3.58 -22.46
C ASP A 22 68.24 -4.83 -21.89
N LYS A 23 66.98 -5.00 -22.27
CA LYS A 23 66.28 -6.29 -22.30
C LYS A 23 65.29 -6.18 -23.45
N ASP A 24 65.33 -7.14 -24.36
CA ASP A 24 64.35 -7.37 -25.41
C ASP A 24 62.95 -7.56 -24.81
N TYR A 25 62.28 -6.46 -24.48
CA TYR A 25 60.88 -6.44 -24.16
C TYR A 25 60.15 -6.27 -25.48
N LEU A 26 59.58 -7.36 -25.99
CA LEU A 26 58.39 -7.27 -26.82
C LEU A 26 57.38 -6.41 -26.05
N ILE A 27 57.29 -5.13 -26.41
CA ILE A 27 56.25 -4.26 -25.92
C ILE A 27 54.96 -4.88 -26.46
N GLU A 28 54.23 -5.61 -25.62
CA GLU A 28 52.83 -5.93 -25.89
C GLU A 28 52.10 -4.59 -25.96
N LEU A 29 52.07 -4.00 -27.15
CA LEU A 29 51.24 -2.88 -27.51
C LEU A 29 49.80 -3.39 -27.48
N SER A 30 49.20 -3.36 -26.29
CA SER A 30 47.77 -3.58 -26.19
C SER A 30 47.07 -2.46 -26.96
N PHE A 31 45.95 -2.80 -27.60
CA PHE A 31 45.15 -1.85 -28.40
C PHE A 31 44.80 -0.56 -27.64
N GLN A 32 44.83 -0.61 -26.30
CA GLN A 32 44.56 0.49 -25.37
C GLN A 32 45.71 1.49 -25.21
N SER A 33 46.96 1.09 -25.43
CA SER A 33 48.13 1.97 -25.29
C SER A 33 48.65 2.51 -26.63
N ALA A 34 48.21 1.94 -27.75
CA ALA A 34 48.69 2.26 -29.09
C ALA A 34 47.79 3.19 -29.91
N LEU A 35 46.50 3.31 -29.57
CA LEU A 35 45.51 4.06 -30.36
C LEU A 35 44.86 5.18 -29.53
N SER A 36 44.55 6.30 -30.19
CA SER A 36 43.78 7.39 -29.57
C SER A 36 42.30 7.00 -29.46
N ASP A 37 41.60 7.62 -28.49
CA ASP A 37 40.16 7.41 -28.26
C ASP A 37 39.31 7.58 -29.53
N GLU A 38 39.65 8.55 -30.39
CA GLU A 38 38.94 8.79 -31.66
C GLU A 38 39.07 7.63 -32.66
N LEU A 39 40.26 7.02 -32.74
CA LEU A 39 40.47 5.85 -33.61
C LEU A 39 39.71 4.64 -33.08
N VAL A 40 39.68 4.46 -31.75
CA VAL A 40 38.91 3.39 -31.10
C VAL A 40 37.40 3.60 -31.32
N LEU A 41 36.89 4.82 -31.20
CA LEU A 41 35.49 5.15 -31.51
C LEU A 41 35.16 4.91 -33.00
N SER A 42 36.07 5.26 -33.91
CA SER A 42 35.92 4.96 -35.33
C SER A 42 35.82 3.46 -35.58
N ILE A 43 36.67 2.65 -34.94
CA ILE A 43 36.63 1.18 -35.03
C ILE A 43 35.31 0.64 -34.46
N PHE A 44 34.90 1.13 -33.28
CA PHE A 44 33.65 0.74 -32.63
C PHE A 44 32.41 1.13 -33.46
N SER A 45 32.45 2.19 -34.26
CA SER A 45 31.34 2.57 -35.16
C SER A 45 30.99 1.50 -36.21
N HIS A 46 31.95 0.62 -36.54
CA HIS A 46 31.76 -0.49 -37.46
C HIS A 46 31.19 -1.75 -36.79
N LEU A 47 31.20 -1.82 -35.46
CA LEU A 47 30.70 -2.98 -34.71
C LEU A 47 29.17 -3.03 -34.70
N ASP A 48 28.64 -4.24 -34.48
CA ASP A 48 27.22 -4.47 -34.21
C ASP A 48 26.93 -4.36 -32.71
N MET A 49 25.64 -4.33 -32.34
CA MET A 49 25.22 -4.17 -30.94
C MET A 49 25.85 -5.22 -30.02
N LYS A 50 25.88 -6.49 -30.44
CA LYS A 50 26.39 -7.58 -29.62
C LYS A 50 27.88 -7.43 -29.34
N SER A 51 28.66 -7.07 -30.37
CA SER A 51 30.10 -6.84 -30.22
C SER A 51 30.40 -5.58 -29.40
N LEU A 52 29.57 -4.53 -29.48
CA LEU A 52 29.70 -3.34 -28.62
C LEU A 52 29.43 -3.65 -27.15
N CYS A 53 28.43 -4.49 -26.86
CA CYS A 53 28.16 -4.95 -25.49
C CYS A 53 29.30 -5.86 -24.97
N ALA A 54 29.86 -6.72 -25.81
CA ALA A 54 31.02 -7.53 -25.44
C ALA A 54 32.25 -6.66 -25.17
N ALA A 55 32.48 -5.62 -25.98
CA ALA A 55 33.54 -4.65 -25.79
C ALA A 55 33.41 -3.88 -24.45
N GLN A 56 32.18 -3.65 -23.95
CA GLN A 56 31.99 -3.01 -22.65
C GLN A 56 32.50 -3.85 -21.47
N ALA A 57 32.58 -5.17 -21.62
CA ALA A 57 33.00 -6.09 -20.56
C ALA A 57 34.52 -6.31 -20.50
N THR A 58 35.30 -5.76 -21.44
CA THR A 58 36.75 -6.06 -21.54
C THR A 58 37.61 -5.20 -20.63
N SER A 59 37.31 -3.90 -20.48
CA SER A 59 38.02 -2.99 -19.57
C SER A 59 37.21 -1.73 -19.25
N GLY A 60 37.61 -0.99 -18.20
CA GLY A 60 36.96 0.27 -17.84
C GLY A 60 37.03 1.33 -18.93
N ASN A 61 38.15 1.44 -19.67
CA ASN A 61 38.27 2.39 -20.77
C ASN A 61 37.40 1.99 -21.97
N TRP A 62 37.34 0.69 -22.31
CA TRP A 62 36.48 0.18 -23.37
C TRP A 62 35.00 0.32 -23.02
N SER A 63 34.62 0.11 -21.76
CA SER A 63 33.27 0.35 -21.26
C SER A 63 32.83 1.80 -21.45
N ARG A 64 33.72 2.76 -21.15
CA ARG A 64 33.47 4.19 -21.38
C ARG A 64 33.27 4.50 -22.86
N LEU A 65 34.19 4.06 -23.73
CA LEU A 65 34.15 4.36 -25.18
C LEU A 65 32.99 3.64 -25.90
N ALA A 66 32.70 2.40 -25.53
CA ALA A 66 31.60 1.63 -26.12
C ALA A 66 30.21 2.06 -25.62
N THR A 67 30.13 2.98 -24.64
CA THR A 67 28.89 3.61 -24.16
C THR A 67 28.69 5.00 -24.77
N ASP A 68 29.56 5.43 -25.68
CA ASP A 68 29.45 6.74 -26.35
C ASP A 68 28.13 6.93 -27.09
N ASN A 69 27.48 8.07 -26.86
CA ASN A 69 26.11 8.32 -27.31
C ASN A 69 25.99 8.51 -28.83
N GLU A 70 26.99 9.09 -29.49
CA GLU A 70 27.00 9.27 -30.94
C GLU A 70 27.21 7.93 -31.67
N LEU A 71 27.94 7.01 -31.04
CA LEU A 71 28.10 5.64 -31.55
C LEU A 71 26.77 4.89 -31.58
N TRP A 72 26.00 4.94 -30.48
CA TRP A 72 24.67 4.35 -30.41
C TRP A 72 23.65 5.05 -31.31
N LYS A 73 23.77 6.37 -31.53
CA LYS A 73 22.96 7.13 -32.48
C LYS A 73 23.17 6.65 -33.91
N ASN A 74 24.42 6.51 -34.34
CA ASN A 74 24.74 6.02 -35.68
C ASN A 74 24.26 4.59 -35.87
N LEU A 75 24.47 3.72 -34.87
CA LEU A 75 23.97 2.35 -34.90
C LEU A 75 22.43 2.30 -35.00
N TYR A 76 21.74 3.16 -34.24
CA TYR A 76 20.29 3.32 -34.29
C TYR A 76 19.80 3.79 -35.65
N LEU A 77 20.38 4.85 -36.20
CA LEU A 77 19.99 5.40 -37.49
C LEU A 77 20.31 4.40 -38.62
N ARG A 78 21.39 3.63 -38.53
CA ARG A 78 21.71 2.56 -39.49
C ARG A 78 20.72 1.40 -39.43
N THR A 79 20.24 1.04 -38.23
CA THR A 79 19.42 -0.17 -38.01
C THR A 79 17.92 0.08 -38.13
N PHE A 80 17.46 1.23 -37.64
CA PHE A 80 16.05 1.63 -37.56
C PHE A 80 15.72 2.90 -38.37
N GLY A 81 16.74 3.64 -38.82
CA GLY A 81 16.53 4.81 -39.65
C GLY A 81 16.06 4.39 -41.04
N ARG A 82 14.76 4.45 -41.26
CA ARG A 82 14.20 4.60 -42.61
C ARG A 82 13.90 6.07 -42.88
N PRO A 83 14.12 6.54 -44.13
CA PRO A 83 13.63 7.85 -44.56
C PRO A 83 12.12 7.85 -44.37
N ARG A 84 11.62 8.82 -43.61
CA ARG A 84 10.22 9.12 -43.33
C ARG A 84 9.22 8.40 -44.25
N LEU A 85 8.51 7.42 -43.73
CA LEU A 85 7.14 7.21 -44.20
C LEU A 85 6.31 8.38 -43.65
N ARG A 86 6.29 9.49 -44.39
CA ARG A 86 5.11 10.36 -44.38
C ARG A 86 3.95 9.47 -44.84
N GLY A 87 3.13 8.99 -43.92
CA GLY A 87 1.71 8.76 -44.22
C GLY A 87 1.12 10.15 -44.45
N ALA A 88 1.04 10.64 -45.69
CA ALA A 88 -0.02 10.34 -46.65
C ALA A 88 -1.38 10.68 -46.06
N ARG A 89 -2.04 11.67 -46.66
CA ARG A 89 -3.46 11.99 -46.44
C ARG A 89 -4.27 10.69 -46.44
N GLY A 90 -4.66 10.22 -45.26
CA GLY A 90 -5.61 9.13 -45.11
C GLY A 90 -7.02 9.67 -45.34
N PHE A 91 -7.48 9.54 -46.57
CA PHE A 91 -8.87 9.71 -46.97
C PHE A 91 -9.67 8.53 -46.40
N VAL A 92 -10.47 8.77 -45.36
CA VAL A 92 -11.84 8.23 -45.23
C VAL A 92 -12.65 9.37 -44.63
N GLY A 93 -13.51 9.98 -45.45
CA GLY A 93 -14.44 11.00 -44.99
C GLY A 93 -15.42 10.37 -44.00
N ARG A 94 -15.32 10.72 -42.73
CA ARG A 94 -16.45 10.56 -41.80
C ARG A 94 -17.52 11.56 -42.24
N SER A 95 -18.77 11.12 -42.33
CA SER A 95 -19.95 11.93 -42.65
C SER A 95 -20.30 12.99 -41.58
N ASP A 96 -19.45 13.18 -40.56
CA ASP A 96 -19.75 13.93 -39.33
C ASP A 96 -18.94 15.23 -39.18
N GLY A 97 -18.39 15.76 -40.29
CA GLY A 97 -17.85 17.12 -40.41
C GLY A 97 -16.63 17.49 -39.53
N ARG A 98 -16.14 16.63 -38.63
CA ARG A 98 -14.97 16.92 -37.79
C ARG A 98 -13.67 16.65 -38.55
N GLN A 99 -12.94 17.72 -38.89
CA GLN A 99 -11.60 17.63 -39.47
C GLN A 99 -10.61 16.98 -38.50
N ILE A 100 -9.88 15.96 -38.98
CA ILE A 100 -8.73 15.40 -38.26
C ILE A 100 -7.60 16.43 -38.37
N LYS A 101 -7.40 17.19 -37.30
CA LYS A 101 -6.26 18.09 -37.18
C LYS A 101 -5.01 17.22 -37.03
N ALA A 102 -4.00 17.42 -37.88
CA ALA A 102 -2.72 16.77 -37.72
C ALA A 102 -2.15 17.08 -36.32
N LEU A 103 -1.46 16.10 -35.73
CA LEU A 103 -0.77 16.29 -34.45
C LEU A 103 0.10 17.56 -34.52
N PRO A 104 0.10 18.40 -33.48
CA PRO A 104 0.93 19.61 -33.46
C PRO A 104 2.38 19.25 -33.76
N GLY A 105 2.95 19.94 -34.75
CA GLY A 105 4.37 19.89 -35.02
C GLY A 105 5.14 20.22 -33.74
N ARG A 106 6.13 19.37 -33.44
CA ARG A 106 7.01 19.38 -32.27
C ARG A 106 7.23 20.79 -31.69
N ALA A 107 6.86 20.97 -30.43
CA ALA A 107 7.30 22.09 -29.61
C ALA A 107 8.84 22.17 -29.64
N GLY A 108 9.35 23.40 -29.65
CA GLY A 108 10.73 23.73 -29.98
C GLY A 108 11.79 23.21 -29.01
N ASN A 109 13.00 23.10 -29.57
CA ASN A 109 14.33 23.22 -28.96
C ASN A 109 14.45 22.95 -27.45
N VAL A 110 14.61 21.67 -27.12
CA VAL A 110 15.73 21.21 -26.27
C VAL A 110 16.21 19.91 -26.92
N GLU A 111 17.42 19.88 -27.47
CA GLU A 111 18.14 18.60 -27.62
C GLU A 111 18.50 18.15 -26.19
N GLU A 112 17.51 17.66 -25.45
CA GLU A 112 17.77 16.82 -24.30
C GLU A 112 18.66 15.69 -24.81
N LEU A 113 19.78 15.43 -24.12
CA LEU A 113 20.73 14.36 -24.43
C LEU A 113 19.97 13.05 -24.59
N LYS A 114 19.58 12.76 -25.83
CA LYS A 114 18.77 11.59 -26.14
C LYS A 114 19.67 10.40 -25.99
N ASP A 115 19.37 9.51 -25.04
CA ASP A 115 20.11 8.27 -24.84
C ASP A 115 19.81 7.32 -26.02
N TRP A 116 20.73 7.29 -26.98
CA TRP A 116 20.55 6.50 -28.18
C TRP A 116 20.70 5.00 -27.93
N LYS A 117 21.43 4.60 -26.87
CA LYS A 117 21.52 3.20 -26.45
C LYS A 117 20.18 2.71 -25.92
N PHE A 118 19.51 3.53 -25.13
CA PHE A 118 18.14 3.29 -24.68
C PHE A 118 17.15 3.21 -25.84
N MET A 119 17.22 4.18 -26.78
CA MET A 119 16.37 4.18 -27.97
C MET A 119 16.56 2.93 -28.84
N PHE A 120 17.81 2.48 -28.99
CA PHE A 120 18.16 1.26 -29.72
C PHE A 120 17.58 0.02 -29.05
N ARG A 121 17.68 -0.07 -27.72
CA ARG A 121 17.14 -1.19 -26.94
C ARG A 121 15.63 -1.28 -27.08
N ILE A 122 14.92 -0.16 -26.88
CA ILE A 122 13.47 -0.12 -27.07
C ILE A 122 13.10 -0.54 -28.50
N SER A 123 13.72 0.06 -29.51
CA SER A 123 13.36 -0.24 -30.92
C SER A 123 13.69 -1.67 -31.33
N SER A 124 14.72 -2.27 -30.72
CA SER A 124 15.05 -3.69 -30.89
C SER A 124 13.98 -4.59 -30.26
N ASN A 125 13.47 -4.23 -29.07
CA ASN A 125 12.36 -4.95 -28.45
C ASN A 125 11.11 -4.88 -29.34
N TRP A 126 10.74 -3.70 -29.85
CA TRP A 126 9.63 -3.55 -30.79
C TRP A 126 9.78 -4.37 -32.09
N LYS A 127 11.03 -4.60 -32.55
CA LYS A 127 11.31 -5.39 -33.76
C LYS A 127 11.30 -6.90 -33.49
N ASN A 128 11.69 -7.33 -32.29
CA ASN A 128 11.94 -8.73 -31.98
C ASN A 128 10.86 -9.38 -31.10
N GLU A 129 10.01 -8.59 -30.45
CA GLU A 129 8.89 -9.13 -29.65
C GLU A 129 7.64 -9.22 -30.52
N SER A 130 7.34 -10.42 -30.98
CA SER A 130 6.04 -10.77 -31.54
C SER A 130 5.01 -10.83 -30.40
N SER A 131 4.51 -9.66 -30.01
CA SER A 131 3.36 -9.49 -29.13
C SER A 131 2.14 -9.17 -29.97
N HIS A 132 1.04 -9.86 -29.71
CA HIS A 132 -0.24 -9.54 -30.32
C HIS A 132 -0.95 -8.53 -29.43
N VAL A 133 -1.32 -7.39 -29.99
CA VAL A 133 -2.04 -6.32 -29.28
C VAL A 133 -3.38 -6.10 -29.97
N LEU A 134 -4.47 -6.24 -29.23
CA LEU A 134 -5.83 -5.95 -29.68
C LEU A 134 -6.39 -4.76 -28.89
N LEU A 135 -6.89 -3.76 -29.60
CA LEU A 135 -7.57 -2.61 -29.00
C LEU A 135 -9.08 -2.78 -29.21
N VAL A 136 -9.84 -2.90 -28.12
CA VAL A 136 -11.30 -3.04 -28.14
C VAL A 136 -11.92 -1.94 -27.28
N GLY A 137 -12.29 -0.83 -27.91
CA GLY A 137 -12.80 0.34 -27.21
C GLY A 137 -11.75 0.91 -26.26
N SER A 138 -12.01 0.82 -24.95
CA SER A 138 -11.07 1.21 -23.89
C SER A 138 -10.12 0.08 -23.46
N LEU A 139 -10.40 -1.18 -23.80
CA LEU A 139 -9.61 -2.33 -23.38
C LEU A 139 -8.42 -2.57 -24.31
N THR A 140 -7.22 -2.68 -23.75
CA THR A 140 -6.01 -3.14 -24.43
C THR A 140 -5.76 -4.58 -24.03
N ILE A 141 -5.78 -5.50 -24.99
CA ILE A 141 -5.47 -6.91 -24.77
C ILE A 141 -4.09 -7.16 -25.35
N THR A 142 -3.15 -7.64 -24.54
CA THR A 142 -1.84 -8.07 -25.03
C THR A 142 -1.65 -9.56 -24.79
N ALA A 143 -1.14 -10.25 -25.80
CA ALA A 143 -0.84 -11.68 -25.74
C ALA A 143 0.56 -11.92 -26.29
N THR A 144 1.29 -12.84 -25.67
CA THR A 144 2.62 -13.24 -26.11
C THR A 144 2.50 -14.28 -27.21
N SER A 145 3.32 -14.19 -28.28
CA SER A 145 3.34 -15.23 -29.32
C SER A 145 4.34 -16.36 -29.01
N GLN A 146 4.91 -16.40 -27.82
CA GLN A 146 5.91 -17.40 -27.44
C GLN A 146 5.19 -18.67 -26.96
N ALA A 147 5.63 -19.83 -27.43
CA ALA A 147 5.11 -21.11 -26.96
C ALA A 147 5.40 -21.25 -25.45
N SER A 148 4.34 -21.39 -24.65
CA SER A 148 4.39 -21.53 -23.20
C SER A 148 3.42 -22.62 -22.75
N LEU A 149 3.75 -23.31 -21.66
CA LEU A 149 2.86 -24.25 -20.97
C LEU A 149 1.63 -23.54 -20.35
N CYS A 150 1.75 -22.23 -20.13
CA CYS A 150 0.69 -21.36 -19.63
C CYS A 150 0.65 -20.07 -20.47
N PRO A 151 -0.03 -20.05 -21.62
CA PRO A 151 -0.18 -18.83 -22.40
C PRO A 151 -0.95 -17.78 -21.60
N SER A 152 -0.37 -16.60 -21.44
CA SER A 152 -0.95 -15.50 -20.67
C SER A 152 -1.52 -14.41 -21.60
N VAL A 153 -2.75 -13.99 -21.30
CA VAL A 153 -3.42 -12.88 -21.97
C VAL A 153 -3.60 -11.77 -20.94
N HIS A 154 -3.03 -10.61 -21.21
CA HIS A 154 -3.07 -9.46 -20.32
C HIS A 154 -4.16 -8.50 -20.80
N LEU A 155 -5.03 -8.10 -19.86
CA LEU A 155 -6.15 -7.21 -20.11
C LEU A 155 -5.90 -5.90 -19.38
N GLN A 156 -5.73 -4.81 -20.11
CA GLN A 156 -5.44 -3.49 -19.56
C GLN A 156 -6.54 -2.50 -19.95
N SER A 157 -7.33 -2.08 -18.96
CA SER A 157 -8.28 -0.96 -19.09
C SER A 157 -7.54 0.37 -18.84
N PRO A 158 -7.93 1.52 -19.43
CA PRO A 158 -7.26 2.81 -19.24
C PRO A 158 -7.48 3.32 -17.81
N THR A 159 -8.53 2.83 -17.15
CA THR A 159 -8.74 2.94 -15.72
C THR A 159 -8.19 1.68 -15.08
N GLY A 160 -6.90 1.66 -14.74
CA GLY A 160 -6.30 0.62 -13.91
C GLY A 160 -6.93 0.68 -12.51
N ALA A 161 -8.13 0.13 -12.36
CA ALA A 161 -8.85 0.06 -11.11
C ALA A 161 -8.59 -1.31 -10.49
N HIS A 162 -8.05 -1.34 -9.28
CA HIS A 162 -7.84 -2.55 -8.51
C HIS A 162 -8.86 -2.64 -7.37
N ILE A 163 -9.09 -3.83 -6.85
CA ILE A 163 -9.99 -4.03 -5.71
C ILE A 163 -9.32 -3.47 -4.46
N THR A 164 -9.99 -2.53 -3.78
CA THR A 164 -9.47 -1.90 -2.57
C THR A 164 -9.99 -2.57 -1.30
N THR A 165 -11.26 -2.96 -1.29
CA THR A 165 -11.90 -3.67 -0.18
C THR A 165 -13.09 -4.48 -0.67
N LEU A 166 -13.50 -5.44 0.16
CA LEU A 166 -14.67 -6.30 -0.03
C LEU A 166 -15.56 -6.21 1.23
N ALA A 167 -16.87 -6.41 1.09
CA ALA A 167 -17.78 -6.57 2.22
C ALA A 167 -18.85 -7.62 1.92
N LEU A 168 -19.01 -8.59 2.82
CA LEU A 168 -20.07 -9.60 2.75
C LEU A 168 -21.32 -9.10 3.47
N ASP A 169 -22.49 -9.52 2.98
CA ASP A 169 -23.77 -9.27 3.64
C ASP A 169 -23.87 -10.04 4.94
N GLN A 170 -24.01 -9.30 6.04
CA GLN A 170 -24.14 -9.85 7.38
C GLN A 170 -25.59 -10.15 7.77
N SER A 171 -26.56 -9.90 6.88
CA SER A 171 -27.95 -10.29 7.12
C SER A 171 -28.13 -11.81 7.06
N ALA A 172 -29.22 -12.31 7.65
CA ALA A 172 -29.49 -13.74 7.69
C ALA A 172 -29.40 -14.33 6.27
N PRO A 173 -28.53 -15.33 6.04
CA PRO A 173 -28.24 -15.79 4.70
C PRO A 173 -29.52 -16.33 4.05
N SER A 174 -29.79 -15.90 2.82
CA SER A 174 -30.75 -16.63 2.00
C SER A 174 -30.20 -18.04 1.76
N THR A 175 -31.07 -19.05 1.71
CA THR A 175 -30.70 -20.48 1.81
C THR A 175 -29.67 -20.98 0.79
N ALA A 176 -29.37 -20.23 -0.27
CA ALA A 176 -28.32 -20.58 -1.24
C ALA A 176 -27.43 -19.41 -1.70
N HIS A 177 -27.81 -18.15 -1.43
CA HIS A 177 -27.12 -16.97 -1.98
C HIS A 177 -26.58 -16.06 -0.87
N ILE A 178 -25.34 -15.62 -1.06
CA ILE A 178 -24.63 -14.65 -0.21
C ILE A 178 -24.35 -13.42 -1.06
N ARG A 179 -24.66 -12.22 -0.56
CA ARG A 179 -24.33 -10.99 -1.28
C ARG A 179 -22.93 -10.49 -0.93
N LEU A 180 -22.20 -10.07 -1.94
CA LEU A 180 -20.85 -9.53 -1.84
C LEU A 180 -20.79 -8.15 -2.51
N ALA A 181 -20.29 -7.16 -1.77
CA ALA A 181 -19.91 -5.86 -2.28
C ALA A 181 -18.41 -5.84 -2.61
N VAL A 182 -18.07 -5.43 -3.84
CA VAL A 182 -16.69 -5.30 -4.32
C VAL A 182 -16.41 -3.84 -4.64
N PHE A 183 -15.40 -3.25 -4.01
CA PHE A 183 -15.04 -1.84 -4.17
C PHE A 183 -13.75 -1.70 -4.97
N LEU A 184 -13.75 -0.78 -5.93
CA LEU A 184 -12.63 -0.51 -6.80
C LEU A 184 -11.92 0.79 -6.40
N SER A 185 -10.64 0.91 -6.75
CA SER A 185 -9.84 2.12 -6.48
C SER A 185 -10.38 3.37 -7.19
N SER A 186 -11.23 3.21 -8.21
CA SER A 186 -11.97 4.29 -8.87
C SER A 186 -13.11 4.87 -8.04
N GLY A 187 -13.49 4.23 -6.92
CA GLY A 187 -14.67 4.57 -6.11
C GLY A 187 -15.96 3.90 -6.58
N GLU A 188 -15.91 3.18 -7.70
CA GLU A 188 -17.01 2.33 -8.17
C GLU A 188 -17.14 1.10 -7.27
N PHE A 189 -18.37 0.62 -7.08
CA PHE A 189 -18.59 -0.66 -6.43
C PHE A 189 -19.64 -1.49 -7.15
N ARG A 190 -19.53 -2.80 -7.02
CA ARG A 190 -20.43 -3.78 -7.63
C ARG A 190 -20.95 -4.73 -6.57
N MET A 191 -22.24 -5.02 -6.66
CA MET A 191 -22.90 -6.01 -5.82
C MET A 191 -23.05 -7.31 -6.60
N PHE A 192 -22.73 -8.43 -5.95
CA PHE A 192 -22.83 -9.76 -6.50
C PHE A 192 -23.69 -10.63 -5.60
N SER A 193 -24.53 -11.46 -6.19
CA SER A 193 -25.21 -12.56 -5.52
C SER A 193 -24.43 -13.84 -5.84
N ILE A 194 -23.77 -14.39 -4.83
CA ILE A 194 -22.91 -15.57 -4.95
C ILE A 194 -23.66 -16.78 -4.43
N ASN A 195 -23.85 -17.77 -5.30
CA ASN A 195 -24.38 -19.06 -4.87
C ASN A 195 -23.24 -19.95 -4.39
N HIS A 196 -23.22 -20.26 -3.09
CA HIS A 196 -22.12 -21.01 -2.48
C HIS A 196 -22.17 -22.52 -2.78
N ASN A 197 -23.31 -23.04 -3.24
CA ASN A 197 -23.47 -24.45 -3.65
C ASN A 197 -23.15 -24.65 -5.14
N LEU A 198 -23.53 -23.69 -5.98
CA LEU A 198 -23.36 -23.72 -7.43
C LEU A 198 -22.80 -22.37 -7.91
N PRO A 199 -21.47 -22.18 -7.87
CA PRO A 199 -20.85 -20.90 -8.21
C PRO A 199 -21.20 -20.37 -9.61
N SER A 200 -21.56 -21.25 -10.56
CA SER A 200 -22.03 -20.90 -11.91
C SER A 200 -23.35 -20.13 -11.93
N LEU A 201 -24.17 -20.21 -10.88
CA LEU A 201 -25.43 -19.45 -10.74
C LEU A 201 -25.21 -18.08 -10.09
N SER A 202 -23.96 -17.73 -9.77
CA SER A 202 -23.63 -16.41 -9.24
C SER A 202 -23.77 -15.35 -10.33
N HIS A 203 -24.30 -14.19 -9.97
CA HIS A 203 -24.50 -13.09 -10.91
C HIS A 203 -24.25 -11.74 -10.24
N ALA A 204 -23.94 -10.72 -11.06
CA ALA A 204 -23.89 -9.35 -10.59
C ALA A 204 -25.32 -8.80 -10.44
N GLU A 205 -25.65 -8.23 -9.28
CA GLU A 205 -26.96 -7.63 -9.01
C GLU A 205 -27.02 -6.22 -9.61
N PHE A 206 -26.08 -5.35 -9.24
CA PHE A 206 -25.97 -4.00 -9.80
C PHE A 206 -24.56 -3.41 -9.63
N ALA A 207 -24.32 -2.28 -10.29
CA ALA A 207 -23.10 -1.49 -10.15
C ALA A 207 -23.43 -0.04 -9.80
N TYR A 208 -22.71 0.52 -8.84
CA TYR A 208 -22.73 1.93 -8.50
C TYR A 208 -21.49 2.63 -9.06
N THR A 209 -21.71 3.75 -9.74
CA THR A 209 -20.64 4.65 -10.19
C THR A 209 -20.87 6.02 -9.57
N PRO A 210 -19.90 6.57 -8.81
CA PRO A 210 -20.04 7.90 -8.23
C PRO A 210 -20.12 8.96 -9.33
N SER A 211 -21.06 9.88 -9.22
CA SER A 211 -21.31 10.94 -10.22
C SER A 211 -20.09 11.85 -10.42
N ARG A 212 -19.28 12.03 -9.38
CA ARG A 212 -17.99 12.73 -9.42
C ARG A 212 -16.97 11.99 -8.56
N ARG A 213 -15.77 11.78 -9.11
CA ARG A 213 -14.62 11.26 -8.35
C ARG A 213 -14.06 12.36 -7.47
N SER A 214 -13.92 12.08 -6.18
CA SER A 214 -13.37 12.96 -5.16
C SER A 214 -12.68 12.13 -4.08
N SER A 215 -11.84 12.74 -3.25
CA SER A 215 -11.20 12.06 -2.11
C SER A 215 -12.22 11.40 -1.15
N ARG A 216 -13.43 11.95 -1.08
CA ARG A 216 -14.57 11.39 -0.33
C ARG A 216 -15.11 10.08 -0.91
N THR A 217 -15.03 9.89 -2.22
CA THR A 217 -15.63 8.75 -2.92
C THR A 217 -14.60 7.73 -3.40
N CYS A 218 -13.32 8.10 -3.46
CA CYS A 218 -12.25 7.22 -3.91
C CYS A 218 -10.88 7.57 -3.28
N PRO A 219 -10.04 6.56 -2.98
CA PRO A 219 -10.39 5.14 -2.92
C PRO A 219 -11.20 4.81 -1.65
N ILE A 220 -12.01 3.75 -1.71
CA ILE A 220 -12.74 3.21 -0.55
C ILE A 220 -11.83 2.18 0.12
N ILE A 221 -11.48 2.40 1.40
CA ILE A 221 -10.49 1.58 2.13
C ILE A 221 -11.12 0.52 3.03
N LYS A 222 -12.37 0.74 3.48
CA LYS A 222 -13.15 -0.22 4.30
C LYS A 222 -14.63 -0.11 3.95
N ALA A 223 -15.35 -1.21 4.11
CA ALA A 223 -16.80 -1.24 3.99
C ALA A 223 -17.38 -2.29 4.92
N VAL A 224 -18.61 -2.07 5.38
CA VAL A 224 -19.42 -3.04 6.11
C VAL A 224 -20.81 -3.06 5.51
N TYR A 225 -21.41 -4.25 5.43
CA TYR A 225 -22.66 -4.45 4.72
C TYR A 225 -23.61 -5.34 5.51
N HIS A 226 -24.82 -4.86 5.70
CA HIS A 226 -25.94 -5.65 6.18
C HIS A 226 -27.18 -5.19 5.42
N HIS A 227 -27.72 -6.02 4.54
CA HIS A 227 -28.82 -5.59 3.67
C HIS A 227 -30.02 -5.03 4.48
N PRO A 228 -30.58 -3.85 4.11
CA PRO A 228 -30.25 -3.00 2.95
C PRO A 228 -29.19 -1.92 3.18
N LEU A 229 -28.54 -1.86 4.35
CA LEU A 229 -27.58 -0.83 4.72
C LEU A 229 -26.15 -1.18 4.29
N LEU A 230 -25.55 -0.35 3.44
CA LEU A 230 -24.13 -0.41 3.09
C LEU A 230 -23.40 0.83 3.59
N ILE A 231 -22.27 0.64 4.27
CA ILE A 231 -21.46 1.74 4.79
C ILE A 231 -20.04 1.61 4.26
N THR A 232 -19.51 2.70 3.71
CA THR A 232 -18.16 2.75 3.14
C THR A 232 -17.33 3.83 3.81
N LEU A 233 -16.04 3.58 3.98
CA LEU A 233 -15.06 4.55 4.47
C LEU A 233 -14.01 4.81 3.38
N SER A 234 -13.85 6.07 3.01
CA SER A 234 -12.80 6.51 2.07
C SER A 234 -11.45 6.71 2.75
N GLU A 235 -10.39 6.76 1.95
CA GLU A 235 -9.04 7.09 2.41
C GLU A 235 -8.97 8.47 3.09
N SER A 236 -9.74 9.44 2.61
CA SER A 236 -9.85 10.76 3.25
C SER A 236 -10.77 10.79 4.47
N PHE A 237 -11.00 9.64 5.10
CA PHE A 237 -11.81 9.50 6.32
C PHE A 237 -13.25 9.99 6.18
N SER A 238 -13.85 9.81 5.00
CA SER A 238 -15.28 10.10 4.79
C SER A 238 -16.11 8.82 4.87
N LEU A 239 -17.04 8.78 5.83
CA LEU A 239 -17.94 7.67 6.05
C LEU A 239 -19.26 7.93 5.32
N SER A 240 -19.59 7.12 4.33
CA SER A 240 -20.77 7.28 3.48
C SER A 240 -21.77 6.14 3.70
N PHE A 241 -23.04 6.48 3.83
CA PHE A 241 -24.14 5.56 4.12
C PHE A 241 -25.02 5.40 2.88
N TYR A 242 -25.22 4.17 2.43
CA TYR A 242 -26.03 3.83 1.28
C TYR A 242 -27.19 2.95 1.70
N ASP A 243 -28.39 3.30 1.24
CA ASP A 243 -29.58 2.47 1.28
C ASP A 243 -29.70 1.72 -0.05
N LEU A 244 -29.75 0.39 0.02
CA LEU A 244 -29.85 -0.53 -1.11
C LEU A 244 -31.25 -1.15 -1.27
N SER A 245 -32.24 -0.70 -0.49
CA SER A 245 -33.61 -1.27 -0.52
C SER A 245 -34.31 -1.12 -1.87
N SER A 246 -33.97 -0.07 -2.63
CA SER A 246 -34.58 0.24 -3.93
C SER A 246 -33.96 -0.51 -5.12
N GLY A 247 -33.01 -1.42 -4.89
CA GLY A 247 -32.25 -2.09 -5.97
C GLY A 247 -31.20 -1.19 -6.64
N SER A 248 -31.00 0.02 -6.14
CA SER A 248 -29.90 0.93 -6.48
C SER A 248 -29.29 1.47 -5.19
N ALA A 249 -28.03 1.91 -5.25
CA ALA A 249 -27.37 2.52 -4.12
C ALA A 249 -27.74 4.00 -3.99
N VAL A 250 -28.56 4.32 -2.98
CA VAL A 250 -28.96 5.69 -2.63
C VAL A 250 -28.12 6.17 -1.46
N LEU A 251 -27.26 7.17 -1.68
CA LEU A 251 -26.48 7.80 -0.61
C LEU A 251 -27.43 8.59 0.31
N THR A 252 -27.53 8.21 1.58
CA THR A 252 -28.38 8.88 2.56
C THR A 252 -27.63 9.96 3.32
N GLN A 253 -26.43 9.65 3.81
CA GLN A 253 -25.64 10.54 4.69
C GLN A 253 -24.14 10.38 4.45
N THR A 254 -23.38 11.42 4.81
CA THR A 254 -21.91 11.37 4.85
C THR A 254 -21.40 12.06 6.10
N LEU A 255 -20.50 11.39 6.83
CA LEU A 255 -19.77 11.94 7.97
C LEU A 255 -18.29 12.09 7.65
N THR A 256 -17.63 13.08 8.24
CA THR A 256 -16.20 13.35 8.08
C THR A 256 -15.58 13.75 9.41
N SER A 257 -14.32 13.37 9.64
CA SER A 257 -13.54 13.81 10.82
C SER A 257 -12.17 14.33 10.40
N PHE A 258 -11.69 15.40 11.05
CA PHE A 258 -10.34 15.96 10.85
C PHE A 258 -9.33 15.46 11.88
N THR A 259 -9.79 14.81 12.93
CA THR A 259 -8.96 14.38 14.08
C THR A 259 -8.75 12.87 14.12
N THR A 260 -9.15 12.20 13.05
CA THR A 260 -9.20 10.75 12.98
C THR A 260 -8.42 10.25 11.78
N TYR A 261 -7.62 9.20 12.00
CA TYR A 261 -6.69 8.70 11.01
C TYR A 261 -6.73 7.17 10.95
N PRO A 262 -6.39 6.57 9.79
CA PRO A 262 -6.09 5.15 9.69
C PRO A 262 -4.85 4.79 10.52
N PRO A 263 -4.66 3.50 10.86
CA PRO A 263 -5.50 2.34 10.51
C PRO A 263 -6.85 2.33 11.25
N THR A 264 -7.87 1.74 10.62
CA THR A 264 -9.26 1.70 11.12
C THR A 264 -9.93 0.36 10.92
N SER A 265 -10.89 0.06 11.80
CA SER A 265 -11.80 -1.09 11.71
C SER A 265 -13.25 -0.67 11.93
N LEU A 266 -14.16 -1.40 11.28
CA LEU A 266 -15.60 -1.17 11.30
C LEU A 266 -16.29 -2.47 11.67
N VAL A 267 -17.25 -2.41 12.59
CA VAL A 267 -18.15 -3.52 12.91
C VAL A 267 -19.57 -3.00 12.86
N LEU A 268 -20.40 -3.67 12.05
CA LEU A 268 -21.82 -3.42 11.95
C LEU A 268 -22.55 -4.55 12.64
N SER A 269 -23.52 -4.22 13.49
CA SER A 269 -24.42 -5.19 14.11
C SER A 269 -25.86 -4.70 14.06
N THR A 270 -26.79 -5.64 14.06
CA THR A 270 -28.21 -5.32 14.16
C THR A 270 -28.66 -5.36 15.60
N THR A 271 -29.44 -4.37 16.01
CA THR A 271 -30.19 -4.38 17.24
C THR A 271 -31.69 -4.64 16.93
N PRO A 272 -32.49 -5.04 17.92
CA PRO A 272 -33.93 -5.24 17.72
C PRO A 272 -34.59 -4.00 17.08
N TYR A 273 -35.71 -4.20 16.38
CA TYR A 273 -36.50 -3.13 15.75
C TYR A 273 -35.85 -2.43 14.53
N ASN A 274 -35.10 -3.16 13.70
CA ASN A 274 -34.51 -2.63 12.46
C ASN A 274 -33.59 -1.41 12.71
N THR A 275 -32.88 -1.47 13.83
CA THR A 275 -31.86 -0.49 14.20
C THR A 275 -30.48 -1.13 13.99
N TYR A 276 -29.53 -0.34 13.51
CA TYR A 276 -28.17 -0.78 13.24
C TYR A 276 -27.22 -0.04 14.15
N LYS A 277 -26.25 -0.77 14.67
CA LYS A 277 -25.17 -0.25 15.48
C LYS A 277 -23.88 -0.40 14.70
N LEU A 278 -23.28 0.72 14.34
CA LEU A 278 -21.94 0.77 13.79
C LEU A 278 -20.95 1.14 14.89
N VAL A 279 -19.88 0.36 15.06
CA VAL A 279 -18.73 0.72 15.87
C VAL A 279 -17.52 0.88 14.96
N LEU A 280 -16.91 2.06 14.97
CA LEU A 280 -15.67 2.38 14.28
C LEU A 280 -14.55 2.54 15.31
N ALA A 281 -13.41 1.88 15.11
CA ALA A 281 -12.18 2.14 15.84
C ALA A 281 -11.13 2.77 14.93
N TYR A 282 -10.32 3.68 15.48
CA TYR A 282 -9.41 4.51 14.71
C TYR A 282 -8.25 5.06 15.53
N ALA A 283 -7.17 5.42 14.85
CA ALA A 283 -6.02 6.08 15.45
C ALA A 283 -6.27 7.59 15.64
N ILE A 284 -5.77 8.15 16.75
CA ILE A 284 -5.84 9.58 17.08
C ILE A 284 -4.42 10.08 17.42
N PRO A 285 -3.91 11.11 16.74
CA PRO A 285 -2.65 11.73 17.10
C PRO A 285 -2.79 12.52 18.40
N VAL A 286 -1.79 12.39 19.27
CA VAL A 286 -1.68 13.07 20.54
C VAL A 286 -0.33 13.78 20.59
N PHE A 287 -0.36 15.10 20.78
CA PHE A 287 0.84 15.92 20.91
C PHE A 287 1.68 15.55 22.16
N PRO A 288 3.02 15.64 22.14
CA PRO A 288 3.88 16.02 21.01
C PRO A 288 4.21 14.90 20.00
N SER A 289 4.20 13.63 20.41
CA SER A 289 4.64 12.52 19.55
C SER A 289 4.09 11.18 20.03
N HIS A 290 2.76 11.08 20.08
CA HIS A 290 2.07 9.89 20.57
C HIS A 290 0.83 9.60 19.71
N TRP A 291 0.47 8.33 19.60
CA TRP A 291 -0.80 7.88 19.04
C TRP A 291 -1.63 7.16 20.09
N SER A 292 -2.90 7.52 20.14
CA SER A 292 -3.93 6.87 20.95
C SER A 292 -4.99 6.24 20.04
N ILE A 293 -5.95 5.57 20.66
CA ILE A 293 -7.07 4.93 19.96
C ILE A 293 -8.40 5.56 20.39
N GLY A 294 -9.26 5.76 19.40
CA GLY A 294 -10.63 6.22 19.58
C GLY A 294 -11.62 5.22 19.05
N THR A 295 -12.84 5.32 19.57
CA THR A 295 -14.00 4.58 19.08
C THR A 295 -15.19 5.50 18.96
N THR A 296 -15.97 5.31 17.90
CA THR A 296 -17.26 5.99 17.73
C THR A 296 -18.33 4.95 17.46
N GLU A 297 -19.41 5.01 18.23
CA GLU A 297 -20.63 4.27 18.01
C GLU A 297 -21.66 5.18 17.33
N LEU A 298 -22.27 4.66 16.26
CA LEU A 298 -23.40 5.27 15.58
C LEU A 298 -24.59 4.33 15.68
N ILE A 299 -25.74 4.86 16.10
CA ILE A 299 -27.02 4.15 16.03
C ILE A 299 -27.78 4.71 14.84
N ILE A 300 -28.22 3.81 13.97
CA ILE A 300 -28.89 4.11 12.71
C ILE A 300 -30.25 3.44 12.76
N ALA A 301 -31.30 4.16 12.39
CA ALA A 301 -32.64 3.63 12.38
C ALA A 301 -33.37 4.01 11.10
N ASN A 302 -34.33 3.17 10.72
CA ASN A 302 -35.37 3.58 9.78
C ASN A 302 -36.48 4.28 10.57
N HIS A 303 -36.86 5.50 10.18
CA HIS A 303 -37.93 6.23 10.86
C HIS A 303 -39.29 5.57 10.50
N PRO A 304 -40.05 5.01 11.46
CA PRO A 304 -41.42 4.59 11.16
C PRO A 304 -42.28 5.85 10.94
N SER A 305 -43.10 5.83 9.90
CA SER A 305 -44.00 6.90 9.44
C SER A 305 -45.17 7.20 10.39
N ASN A 306 -44.95 7.26 11.70
CA ASN A 306 -46.02 7.36 12.71
C ASN A 306 -46.01 8.65 13.54
N SER A 307 -45.45 9.74 13.03
CA SER A 307 -45.65 11.05 13.64
C SER A 307 -45.62 12.17 12.60
N GLU A 308 -46.66 12.30 11.79
CA GLU A 308 -47.12 13.60 11.29
C GLU A 308 -48.54 13.49 10.73
N LEU A 309 -49.34 14.50 11.03
CA LEU A 309 -50.75 14.62 10.64
C LEU A 309 -50.91 14.52 9.10
N PRO A 310 -52.05 14.02 8.60
CA PRO A 310 -52.26 13.82 7.17
C PRO A 310 -52.35 15.18 6.45
N HIS A 311 -51.22 15.67 5.94
CA HIS A 311 -51.23 16.68 4.91
C HIS A 311 -51.69 16.02 3.61
N SER A 312 -52.92 16.34 3.23
CA SER A 312 -53.56 15.86 2.02
C SER A 312 -52.81 16.40 0.79
N SER A 313 -51.91 15.62 0.18
CA SER A 313 -51.62 15.58 -1.27
C SER A 313 -50.28 14.91 -1.61
N SER A 314 -50.23 13.57 -1.63
CA SER A 314 -49.20 12.84 -2.39
C SER A 314 -49.64 11.41 -2.68
N PHE A 315 -50.50 11.25 -3.68
CA PHE A 315 -50.64 9.96 -4.37
C PHE A 315 -49.46 9.84 -5.35
N LEU A 316 -48.73 8.72 -5.27
CA LEU A 316 -47.66 8.21 -6.16
C LEU A 316 -46.22 8.24 -5.59
N THR A 317 -45.92 7.36 -4.63
CA THR A 317 -44.72 6.47 -4.55
C THR A 317 -44.75 5.73 -3.20
N PRO A 318 -44.24 4.49 -3.05
CA PRO A 318 -44.00 3.93 -1.72
C PRO A 318 -42.94 4.79 -1.04
N GLU A 319 -43.33 5.62 -0.07
CA GLU A 319 -42.39 6.43 0.72
C GLU A 319 -41.56 5.49 1.62
N HIS A 320 -40.44 5.00 1.10
CA HIS A 320 -39.40 4.40 1.92
C HIS A 320 -38.68 5.51 2.67
N ASN A 321 -38.87 5.59 3.98
CA ASN A 321 -38.12 6.53 4.81
C ASN A 321 -36.62 6.17 4.76
N PRO A 322 -35.73 7.14 4.48
CA PRO A 322 -34.31 6.86 4.39
C PRO A 322 -33.75 6.50 5.78
N MET A 323 -32.85 5.52 5.83
CA MET A 323 -32.10 5.22 7.06
C MET A 323 -31.24 6.41 7.47
N THR A 324 -31.37 6.83 8.73
CA THR A 324 -30.67 8.00 9.28
C THR A 324 -29.99 7.68 10.61
N ILE A 325 -28.91 8.41 10.91
CA ILE A 325 -28.22 8.32 12.19
C ILE A 325 -29.05 9.04 13.26
N ILE A 326 -29.43 8.30 14.30
CA ILE A 326 -30.21 8.81 15.44
C ILE A 326 -29.35 9.12 16.66
N SER A 327 -28.16 8.53 16.76
CA SER A 327 -27.25 8.77 17.89
C SER A 327 -25.79 8.60 17.49
N THR A 328 -24.92 9.42 18.05
CA THR A 328 -23.47 9.36 17.89
C THR A 328 -22.81 9.48 19.24
N ARG A 329 -21.93 8.53 19.57
CA ARG A 329 -21.24 8.46 20.86
C ARG A 329 -19.77 8.13 20.64
N THR A 330 -18.86 8.88 21.25
CA THR A 330 -17.42 8.68 21.05
C THR A 330 -16.71 8.46 22.39
N ALA A 331 -15.78 7.51 22.41
CA ALA A 331 -14.88 7.25 23.53
C ALA A 331 -13.42 7.27 23.06
N ARG A 332 -12.54 7.87 23.85
CA ARG A 332 -11.09 7.90 23.60
C ARG A 332 -10.36 7.19 24.72
N ALA A 333 -9.28 6.48 24.38
CA ALA A 333 -8.45 5.84 25.39
C ALA A 333 -7.74 6.89 26.24
N LEU A 334 -7.24 7.96 25.63
CA LEU A 334 -6.61 9.11 26.30
C LEU A 334 -7.52 10.33 26.20
N ASP A 335 -7.91 10.84 27.36
CA ASP A 335 -8.52 12.15 27.49
C ASP A 335 -7.56 13.05 28.27
N VAL A 336 -6.99 14.05 27.60
CA VAL A 336 -6.06 14.99 28.23
C VAL A 336 -6.92 16.07 28.89
N PRO A 337 -7.01 16.14 30.23
CA PRO A 337 -7.83 17.12 30.90
C PRO A 337 -7.36 18.53 30.57
N GLN A 338 -8.30 19.45 30.36
CA GLN A 338 -7.99 20.87 30.24
C GLN A 338 -7.87 21.50 31.64
N GLY A 339 -6.85 22.32 31.85
CA GLY A 339 -6.67 23.08 33.09
C GLY A 339 -5.84 22.37 34.17
N TRP A 340 -6.08 22.73 35.44
CA TRP A 340 -5.34 22.20 36.58
C TRP A 340 -5.80 20.79 36.93
N VAL A 341 -4.84 19.89 37.12
CA VAL A 341 -5.08 18.47 37.35
C VAL A 341 -4.56 18.11 38.73
N ASP A 342 -5.37 17.40 39.52
CA ASP A 342 -4.93 16.90 40.82
C ASP A 342 -3.85 15.82 40.68
N GLU A 343 -3.15 15.51 41.76
CA GLU A 343 -2.04 14.55 41.75
C GLU A 343 -2.47 13.14 41.29
N LYS A 344 -3.69 12.72 41.65
CA LYS A 344 -4.22 11.39 41.30
C LYS A 344 -4.44 11.27 39.80
N LYS A 345 -5.10 12.25 39.18
CA LYS A 345 -5.30 12.33 37.73
C LYS A 345 -3.96 12.45 37.01
N LEU A 346 -3.03 13.24 37.54
CA LEU A 346 -1.70 13.40 36.96
C LEU A 346 -0.90 12.09 37.00
N ARG A 347 -1.02 11.29 38.06
CA ARG A 347 -0.46 9.93 38.12
C ARG A 347 -1.07 9.01 37.06
N LEU A 348 -2.40 8.98 36.94
CA LEU A 348 -3.09 8.18 35.91
C LEU A 348 -2.64 8.59 34.49
N MET A 349 -2.48 9.90 34.26
CA MET A 349 -1.94 10.42 33.00
C MET A 349 -0.51 9.95 32.75
N ARG A 350 0.36 9.95 33.77
CA ARG A 350 1.73 9.43 33.62
C ARG A 350 1.77 7.94 33.32
N GLU A 351 0.94 7.14 33.97
CA GLU A 351 0.80 5.71 33.69
C GLU A 351 0.29 5.47 32.26
N GLN A 352 -0.59 6.35 31.78
CA GLN A 352 -1.04 6.32 30.39
C GLN A 352 0.02 6.76 29.38
N TRP A 353 0.74 7.83 29.69
CA TRP A 353 1.86 8.30 28.88
C TRP A 353 3.01 7.28 28.82
N GLY A 354 3.19 6.48 29.87
CA GLY A 354 4.13 5.36 29.90
C GLY A 354 3.82 4.26 28.88
N ARG A 355 2.57 4.19 28.39
CA ARG A 355 2.12 3.28 27.33
C ARG A 355 2.13 3.97 25.96
N LYS A 356 3.02 4.93 25.75
CA LYS A 356 3.07 5.67 24.49
C LYS A 356 3.35 4.76 23.30
N VAL A 357 2.58 4.98 22.23
CA VAL A 357 2.78 4.41 20.92
C VAL A 357 3.32 5.51 20.00
N SER A 358 4.45 5.28 19.34
CA SER A 358 5.09 6.22 18.41
C SER A 358 4.42 6.22 17.03
N ARG A 359 3.95 5.04 16.60
CA ARG A 359 3.24 4.80 15.33
C ARG A 359 2.32 3.61 15.47
N VAL A 360 1.27 3.57 14.66
CA VAL A 360 0.22 2.55 14.73
C VAL A 360 0.26 1.68 13.48
N ALA A 361 0.50 0.38 13.65
CA ALA A 361 0.52 -0.57 12.55
C ALA A 361 -0.91 -0.98 12.14
N ASP A 362 -1.76 -1.27 13.12
CA ASP A 362 -3.17 -1.62 12.87
C ASP A 362 -4.06 -1.31 14.10
N THR A 363 -5.37 -1.10 13.86
CA THR A 363 -6.39 -1.03 14.91
C THR A 363 -7.61 -1.88 14.57
N GLN A 364 -8.04 -2.72 15.51
CA GLN A 364 -9.18 -3.62 15.31
C GLN A 364 -10.18 -3.52 16.46
N THR A 365 -11.46 -3.75 16.16
CA THR A 365 -12.54 -3.88 17.15
C THR A 365 -13.52 -4.97 16.74
N ASP A 366 -14.12 -5.66 17.71
CA ASP A 366 -15.31 -6.51 17.55
C ASP A 366 -16.59 -5.84 18.10
N GLY A 367 -16.52 -4.55 18.48
CA GLY A 367 -17.59 -3.82 19.15
C GLY A 367 -17.60 -3.92 20.69
N LYS A 368 -16.77 -4.78 21.28
CA LYS A 368 -16.58 -4.93 22.74
C LYS A 368 -15.13 -4.68 23.16
N TRP A 369 -14.21 -5.29 22.43
CA TRP A 369 -12.78 -5.17 22.57
C TRP A 369 -12.21 -4.28 21.47
N VAL A 370 -11.12 -3.62 21.79
CA VAL A 370 -10.38 -2.77 20.87
C VAL A 370 -8.90 -3.04 21.07
N VAL A 371 -8.19 -3.34 19.98
CA VAL A 371 -6.76 -3.65 19.98
C VAL A 371 -6.00 -2.61 19.17
N LEU A 372 -4.91 -2.11 19.75
CA LEU A 372 -3.97 -1.19 19.12
C LEU A 372 -2.61 -1.88 18.94
N ALA A 373 -2.20 -2.10 17.70
CA ALA A 373 -0.86 -2.60 17.36
C ALA A 373 0.11 -1.42 17.18
N PRO A 374 1.21 -1.36 17.94
CA PRO A 374 2.29 -0.41 17.65
C PRO A 374 3.06 -0.84 16.40
N GLU A 375 3.50 0.14 15.61
CA GLU A 375 4.47 -0.05 14.54
C GLU A 375 5.89 0.20 15.07
N ASP A 376 6.88 -0.54 14.56
CA ASP A 376 8.28 -0.37 14.93
C ASP A 376 8.86 0.87 14.22
N PRO A 377 9.48 1.84 14.94
CA PRO A 377 10.09 3.01 14.32
C PRO A 377 11.21 2.70 13.32
N ALA A 378 11.82 1.50 13.35
CA ALA A 378 12.93 1.12 12.48
C ALA A 378 12.53 0.89 10.99
N SER A 379 11.24 0.76 10.66
CA SER A 379 10.75 0.43 9.32
C SER A 379 10.86 1.56 8.28
N SER A 380 11.21 2.79 8.67
CA SER A 380 11.09 3.96 7.77
C SER A 380 12.37 4.79 7.56
N SER A 381 13.56 4.17 7.66
CA SER A 381 14.82 4.84 7.33
C SER A 381 15.20 4.69 5.85
N THR A 382 14.33 5.13 4.94
CA THR A 382 14.67 5.27 3.51
C THR A 382 14.18 6.60 2.96
N SER A 383 14.80 7.70 3.40
CA SER A 383 15.08 8.92 2.61
C SER A 383 15.44 10.11 3.51
N ALA A 384 16.65 10.11 4.08
CA ALA A 384 17.34 11.34 4.48
C ALA A 384 18.83 11.02 4.71
N SER A 385 19.62 11.12 3.66
CA SER A 385 21.07 11.19 3.78
C SER A 385 21.46 12.53 4.41
N SER A 386 21.78 12.52 5.70
CA SER A 386 22.56 13.60 6.32
C SER A 386 23.66 12.98 7.17
N SER A 387 24.87 13.08 6.64
CA SER A 387 26.14 12.80 7.26
C SER A 387 26.34 13.61 8.54
N SER A 388 26.59 12.94 9.67
CA SER A 388 27.39 13.50 10.76
C SER A 388 27.99 12.40 11.61
N SER A 389 29.27 12.17 11.40
CA SER A 389 30.19 11.40 12.23
C SER A 389 30.42 12.04 13.61
N ALA A 390 30.38 11.25 14.67
CA ALA A 390 30.91 11.61 16.00
C ALA A 390 31.23 10.32 16.81
N PRO A 391 32.12 10.36 17.83
CA PRO A 391 33.21 9.40 17.94
C PRO A 391 33.07 8.34 19.05
N SER A 392 33.92 7.33 18.90
CA SER A 392 34.18 6.16 19.75
C SER A 392 34.69 6.48 21.16
N SER A 393 34.32 5.64 22.15
CA SER A 393 35.09 5.39 23.38
C SER A 393 34.61 4.12 24.13
N PRO A 394 35.44 3.52 25.02
CA PRO A 394 35.70 2.07 24.99
C PRO A 394 35.32 1.27 26.25
N GLY A 395 35.20 -0.05 26.08
CA GLY A 395 35.66 -1.06 27.06
C GLY A 395 34.67 -1.54 28.13
N SER A 396 34.30 -2.81 28.08
CA SER A 396 34.51 -3.76 29.21
C SER A 396 34.11 -5.18 28.79
N SER A 397 35.09 -6.07 28.90
CA SER A 397 34.99 -7.50 28.74
C SER A 397 34.47 -8.16 30.02
N SER A 398 33.45 -9.01 29.92
CA SER A 398 33.29 -10.14 30.84
C SER A 398 32.62 -11.31 30.13
N SER A 399 33.34 -12.42 30.12
CA SER A 399 32.96 -13.73 29.62
C SER A 399 32.19 -14.51 30.68
N SER A 400 31.03 -15.08 30.34
CA SER A 400 30.49 -16.23 31.07
C SER A 400 29.63 -17.14 30.18
N SER A 401 30.12 -18.37 30.07
CA SER A 401 29.43 -19.65 29.97
C SER A 401 28.31 -19.85 28.94
N SER A 402 28.66 -20.63 27.93
CA SER A 402 27.86 -21.31 26.92
C SER A 402 26.75 -22.22 27.47
N SER A 403 25.51 -21.98 27.03
CA SER A 403 24.41 -22.96 26.94
C SER A 403 23.93 -22.99 25.48
N PRO A 404 23.59 -24.16 24.90
CA PRO A 404 23.27 -24.27 23.49
C PRO A 404 21.80 -23.91 23.27
N TYR A 405 21.50 -22.61 23.30
CA TYR A 405 20.25 -22.09 22.75
C TYR A 405 20.56 -21.45 21.40
N THR A 406 19.89 -21.99 20.37
CA THR A 406 19.79 -21.46 19.01
C THR A 406 19.73 -19.93 19.00
N PRO A 407 20.49 -19.24 18.14
CA PRO A 407 20.51 -17.79 18.10
C PRO A 407 19.14 -17.29 17.63
N SER A 408 18.32 -16.81 18.56
CA SER A 408 17.12 -16.06 18.24
C SER A 408 17.56 -14.81 17.49
N SER A 409 16.99 -14.63 16.29
CA SER A 409 17.30 -13.51 15.42
C SER A 409 17.05 -12.18 16.14
N SER A 410 18.12 -11.50 16.53
CA SER A 410 18.17 -10.24 17.29
C SER A 410 17.75 -9.00 16.49
N ILE A 411 16.87 -9.14 15.50
CA ILE A 411 16.54 -8.06 14.55
C ILE A 411 15.30 -7.28 15.00
N TYR A 412 14.43 -7.84 15.83
CA TYR A 412 13.21 -7.16 16.27
C TYR A 412 12.97 -7.29 17.77
N SER A 413 12.64 -6.17 18.43
CA SER A 413 12.15 -6.17 19.81
C SER A 413 10.74 -6.78 19.88
N PRO A 414 10.39 -7.48 20.97
CA PRO A 414 9.03 -7.99 21.16
C PRO A 414 8.02 -6.83 21.11
N THR A 415 7.01 -6.97 20.25
CA THR A 415 5.93 -5.96 20.15
C THR A 415 4.79 -6.35 21.07
N SER A 416 4.43 -5.45 21.98
CA SER A 416 3.28 -5.64 22.85
C SER A 416 2.07 -4.89 22.32
N LEU A 417 1.00 -5.60 21.97
CA LEU A 417 -0.26 -4.97 21.57
C LEU A 417 -1.00 -4.43 22.79
N GLN A 418 -1.75 -3.36 22.64
CA GLN A 418 -2.53 -2.78 23.74
C GLN A 418 -4.00 -3.19 23.60
N LEU A 419 -4.56 -3.77 24.65
CA LEU A 419 -5.96 -4.20 24.72
C LEU A 419 -6.80 -3.21 25.54
N TYR A 420 -7.92 -2.80 24.97
CA TYR A 420 -8.90 -1.91 25.59
C TYR A 420 -10.29 -2.54 25.58
N ARG A 421 -11.04 -2.28 26.65
CA ARG A 421 -12.45 -2.64 26.77
C ARG A 421 -13.32 -1.42 26.46
N LEU A 422 -14.23 -1.59 25.51
CA LEU A 422 -15.23 -0.61 25.13
C LEU A 422 -16.49 -0.83 25.99
N SER A 423 -16.89 0.21 26.71
CA SER A 423 -18.13 0.23 27.49
C SER A 423 -19.08 1.28 26.91
N LEU A 424 -20.19 0.80 26.38
CA LEU A 424 -21.24 1.60 25.75
C LEU A 424 -22.55 1.35 26.52
N PRO A 425 -22.79 2.07 27.63
CA PRO A 425 -24.01 1.88 28.44
C PRO A 425 -25.27 2.17 27.64
N SER A 426 -26.40 1.58 28.03
CA SER A 426 -27.67 1.74 27.29
C SER A 426 -28.12 3.21 27.26
N SER A 427 -28.51 3.68 26.08
CA SER A 427 -29.04 5.05 25.85
C SER A 427 -30.37 5.32 26.54
N THR A 428 -31.06 4.27 27.03
CA THR A 428 -32.37 4.36 27.70
C THR A 428 -32.29 4.65 29.19
N ALA A 429 -31.10 4.66 29.80
CA ALA A 429 -30.93 4.92 31.22
C ALA A 429 -30.76 6.42 31.50
N VAL A 430 -31.64 6.98 32.34
CA VAL A 430 -31.65 8.40 32.78
C VAL A 430 -30.34 8.83 33.48
N SER A 431 -29.51 7.86 33.90
CA SER A 431 -28.19 8.03 34.49
C SER A 431 -27.08 7.26 33.72
N SER A 432 -27.22 7.11 32.39
CA SER A 432 -26.23 6.39 31.59
C SER A 432 -24.86 7.07 31.70
N SER A 433 -23.86 6.36 32.23
CA SER A 433 -22.48 6.85 32.26
C SER A 433 -21.99 7.17 30.83
N SER A 434 -20.98 8.03 30.67
CA SER A 434 -20.42 8.27 29.34
C SER A 434 -19.79 7.01 28.75
N PRO A 435 -19.77 6.85 27.42
CA PRO A 435 -18.93 5.88 26.73
C PRO A 435 -17.50 5.90 27.25
N LYS A 436 -16.92 4.73 27.52
CA LYS A 436 -15.56 4.62 28.06
C LYS A 436 -14.76 3.59 27.29
N LEU A 437 -13.51 3.94 27.03
CA LEU A 437 -12.51 3.04 26.48
C LEU A 437 -11.41 2.87 27.52
N THR A 438 -11.40 1.72 28.18
CA THR A 438 -10.52 1.46 29.33
C THR A 438 -9.43 0.49 28.94
N PHE A 439 -8.18 0.86 29.15
CA PHE A 439 -7.07 -0.07 28.96
C PHE A 439 -7.19 -1.23 29.96
N VAL A 440 -6.97 -2.45 29.46
CA VAL A 440 -7.01 -3.66 30.28
C VAL A 440 -5.61 -4.19 30.49
N ARG A 441 -4.88 -4.49 29.41
CA ARG A 441 -3.55 -5.12 29.47
C ARG A 441 -2.80 -5.00 28.15
N ASN A 442 -1.54 -5.42 28.19
CA ASN A 442 -0.74 -5.63 26.98
C ASN A 442 -0.80 -7.11 26.58
N LEU A 443 -1.12 -7.39 25.32
CA LEU A 443 -0.98 -8.74 24.76
C LEU A 443 0.48 -8.97 24.40
N ARG A 444 1.06 -10.03 24.96
CA ARG A 444 2.47 -10.40 24.79
C ARG A 444 2.57 -11.67 23.95
N GLY A 445 3.75 -11.90 23.38
CA GLY A 445 4.06 -13.09 22.59
C GLY A 445 4.58 -12.74 21.20
N GLN A 446 3.90 -11.84 20.50
CA GLN A 446 4.27 -11.43 19.14
C GLN A 446 5.72 -10.94 19.05
N LEU A 447 6.53 -11.71 18.32
CA LEU A 447 7.93 -11.40 18.06
C LEU A 447 8.02 -10.58 16.77
N GLY A 448 8.39 -9.31 16.91
CA GLY A 448 8.58 -8.38 15.80
C GLY A 448 7.32 -7.70 15.25
N PRO A 449 7.49 -6.75 14.30
CA PRO A 449 6.45 -5.81 13.91
C PRO A 449 5.18 -6.50 13.41
N VAL A 450 4.03 -6.00 13.86
CA VAL A 450 2.72 -6.46 13.38
C VAL A 450 2.45 -5.82 12.02
N SER A 451 1.95 -6.61 11.08
CA SER A 451 1.60 -6.16 9.72
C SER A 451 0.10 -6.13 9.48
N ALA A 452 -0.66 -7.00 10.13
CA ALA A 452 -2.11 -7.08 10.04
C ALA A 452 -2.68 -7.69 11.32
N LEU A 453 -3.87 -7.23 11.69
CA LEU A 453 -4.68 -7.80 12.77
C LEU A 453 -6.07 -8.20 12.27
N ALA A 454 -6.65 -9.19 12.93
CA ALA A 454 -8.07 -9.49 12.85
C ALA A 454 -8.62 -9.72 14.26
N LEU A 455 -9.85 -9.26 14.51
CA LEU A 455 -10.51 -9.37 15.80
C LEU A 455 -11.97 -9.74 15.58
N SER A 456 -12.43 -10.81 16.23
CA SER A 456 -13.84 -11.20 16.28
C SER A 456 -14.10 -12.03 17.53
N ASP A 457 -15.29 -11.87 18.11
CA ASP A 457 -15.80 -12.72 19.20
C ASP A 457 -14.83 -12.88 20.39
N GLY A 458 -14.17 -11.80 20.80
CA GLY A 458 -13.20 -11.85 21.90
C GLY A 458 -11.90 -12.60 21.57
N ARG A 459 -11.62 -12.89 20.30
CA ARG A 459 -10.36 -13.48 19.83
C ARG A 459 -9.61 -12.50 18.94
N CYS A 460 -8.32 -12.34 19.18
CA CYS A 460 -7.43 -11.51 18.37
C CYS A 460 -6.42 -12.39 17.64
N VAL A 461 -6.23 -12.18 16.35
CA VAL A 461 -5.18 -12.82 15.56
C VAL A 461 -4.26 -11.74 15.02
N SER A 462 -2.95 -11.88 15.26
CA SER A 462 -1.94 -11.02 14.63
C SER A 462 -1.10 -11.77 13.63
N PHE A 463 -0.71 -11.04 12.59
CA PHE A 463 0.23 -11.51 11.59
C PHE A 463 1.46 -10.60 11.54
N GLY A 464 2.62 -11.15 11.88
CA GLY A 464 3.88 -10.44 11.92
C GLY A 464 4.54 -10.28 10.56
N VAL A 465 5.39 -9.26 10.41
CA VAL A 465 6.25 -9.06 9.24
C VAL A 465 7.22 -10.24 9.06
N ASN A 466 7.63 -10.90 10.14
CA ASN A 466 8.43 -12.12 10.08
C ASN A 466 7.63 -13.39 9.72
N GLY A 467 6.33 -13.26 9.47
CA GLY A 467 5.45 -14.38 9.16
C GLY A 467 4.90 -15.12 10.38
N SER A 468 5.25 -14.70 11.60
CA SER A 468 4.68 -15.30 12.81
C SER A 468 3.20 -14.98 12.95
N ILE A 469 2.42 -15.95 13.45
CA ILE A 469 0.98 -15.80 13.69
C ILE A 469 0.70 -16.12 15.14
N TRP A 470 0.04 -15.18 15.81
CA TRP A 470 -0.37 -15.32 17.21
C TRP A 470 -1.87 -15.16 17.34
N VAL A 471 -2.44 -15.92 18.29
CA VAL A 471 -3.87 -15.89 18.62
C VAL A 471 -4.01 -15.66 20.11
N TRP A 472 -4.90 -14.74 20.50
CA TRP A 472 -5.26 -14.51 21.89
C TRP A 472 -6.76 -14.68 22.12
N ASP A 473 -7.10 -15.32 23.24
CA ASP A 473 -8.39 -15.19 23.89
C ASP A 473 -8.34 -13.96 24.82
N LEU A 474 -9.10 -12.95 24.46
CA LEU A 474 -9.10 -11.65 25.13
C LEU A 474 -9.85 -11.67 26.47
N GLU A 475 -10.72 -12.66 26.70
CA GLU A 475 -11.36 -12.85 28.00
C GLU A 475 -10.44 -13.65 28.93
N ALA A 476 -9.94 -14.80 28.45
CA ALA A 476 -9.16 -15.75 29.26
C ALA A 476 -7.71 -15.34 29.51
N ASP A 477 -7.19 -14.30 28.84
CA ASP A 477 -5.76 -13.90 28.86
C ASP A 477 -4.79 -14.94 28.31
N MET A 478 -5.27 -15.81 27.43
CA MET A 478 -4.46 -16.88 26.87
C MET A 478 -3.99 -16.49 25.48
N GLY A 479 -2.69 -16.63 25.23
CA GLY A 479 -2.07 -16.38 23.93
C GLY A 479 -1.26 -17.58 23.46
N THR A 480 -1.36 -17.93 22.19
CA THR A 480 -0.59 -19.02 21.60
C THR A 480 -0.03 -18.63 20.22
N GLU A 481 1.18 -19.12 19.93
CA GLU A 481 1.78 -19.02 18.60
C GLU A 481 1.25 -20.16 17.73
N VAL A 482 0.63 -19.81 16.61
CA VAL A 482 0.06 -20.77 15.64
C VAL A 482 1.01 -21.01 14.47
N ALA A 483 1.88 -20.06 14.17
CA ALA A 483 2.94 -20.24 13.17
C ALA A 483 4.20 -19.49 13.60
N CYS A 484 5.33 -20.19 13.59
CA CYS A 484 6.64 -19.59 13.81
C CYS A 484 7.07 -18.73 12.61
N PRO A 485 8.04 -17.82 12.79
CA PRO A 485 8.64 -17.07 11.69
C PRO A 485 9.11 -18.01 10.56
N GLY A 486 8.57 -17.86 9.36
CA GLY A 486 8.97 -18.65 8.20
C GLY A 486 10.30 -18.19 7.63
N ILE A 487 11.07 -19.10 7.04
CA ILE A 487 12.25 -18.79 6.20
C ILE A 487 11.73 -18.26 4.85
N PHE A 488 11.05 -17.11 4.86
CA PHE A 488 10.77 -16.39 3.64
C PHE A 488 11.99 -15.54 3.30
N ASP A 489 12.41 -15.51 2.04
CA ASP A 489 13.56 -14.73 1.59
C ASP A 489 13.36 -13.25 1.99
N LYS A 490 14.23 -12.79 2.90
CA LYS A 490 14.08 -11.56 3.69
C LYS A 490 13.91 -10.28 2.85
N LEU A 491 14.29 -10.30 1.57
CA LEU A 491 14.32 -9.12 0.71
C LEU A 491 12.98 -8.83 0.01
N GLU A 492 12.14 -9.83 -0.26
CA GLU A 492 10.86 -9.64 -0.98
C GLU A 492 9.67 -9.34 -0.04
N LEU A 493 9.84 -9.53 1.27
CA LEU A 493 8.72 -9.52 2.24
C LEU A 493 8.58 -8.24 3.09
N MET A 494 9.51 -7.29 2.97
CA MET A 494 9.49 -6.06 3.80
C MET A 494 8.36 -5.10 3.40
N ASP A 495 8.05 -5.00 2.11
CA ASP A 495 7.00 -4.10 1.57
C ASP A 495 5.70 -4.84 1.14
N ALA A 496 5.62 -6.14 1.40
CA ALA A 496 4.47 -6.95 0.99
C ALA A 496 3.22 -6.60 1.82
N LYS A 497 2.11 -6.29 1.15
CA LYS A 497 0.81 -6.12 1.82
C LYS A 497 0.37 -7.47 2.38
N ARG A 498 0.00 -7.47 3.67
CA ARG A 498 -0.42 -8.65 4.39
C ARG A 498 -1.86 -8.53 4.84
N SER A 499 -2.54 -9.66 4.91
CA SER A 499 -3.89 -9.73 5.46
C SER A 499 -4.04 -11.02 6.25
N VAL A 500 -4.82 -10.95 7.32
CA VAL A 500 -5.25 -12.09 8.11
C VAL A 500 -6.74 -11.97 8.36
N VAL A 501 -7.45 -13.08 8.21
CA VAL A 501 -8.85 -13.25 8.60
C VAL A 501 -9.00 -14.62 9.25
N PHE A 502 -10.00 -14.77 10.11
CA PHE A 502 -10.21 -16.04 10.80
C PHE A 502 -11.70 -16.25 11.09
N ASP A 503 -12.06 -17.50 11.34
CA ASP A 503 -13.36 -17.91 11.86
C ASP A 503 -13.17 -18.85 13.05
N GLU A 504 -14.22 -19.59 13.44
CA GLU A 504 -14.14 -20.57 14.53
C GLU A 504 -13.11 -21.68 14.30
N ARG A 505 -12.86 -22.07 13.05
CA ARG A 505 -12.11 -23.28 12.69
C ARG A 505 -10.84 -23.01 11.91
N ARG A 506 -10.64 -21.79 11.39
CA ARG A 506 -9.63 -21.51 10.38
C ARG A 506 -9.02 -20.13 10.55
N ILE A 507 -7.74 -20.03 10.19
CA ILE A 507 -7.04 -18.77 9.92
C ILE A 507 -6.62 -18.78 8.46
N VAL A 508 -6.94 -17.71 7.73
CA VAL A 508 -6.47 -17.47 6.37
C VAL A 508 -5.54 -16.27 6.39
N THR A 509 -4.31 -16.46 5.92
CA THR A 509 -3.33 -15.39 5.75
C THR A 509 -3.01 -15.19 4.29
N ALA A 510 -2.89 -13.94 3.85
CA ALA A 510 -2.44 -13.58 2.51
C ALA A 510 -1.20 -12.68 2.57
N VAL A 511 -0.21 -12.98 1.73
CA VAL A 511 0.97 -12.16 1.48
C VAL A 511 1.18 -12.09 -0.02
N ASN A 512 1.04 -10.90 -0.61
CA ASN A 512 1.03 -10.73 -2.08
C ASN A 512 0.02 -11.69 -2.74
N GLU A 513 0.45 -12.54 -3.67
CA GLU A 513 -0.38 -13.52 -4.38
C GLU A 513 -0.52 -14.86 -3.65
N HIS A 514 0.12 -15.02 -2.48
CA HIS A 514 0.10 -16.28 -1.74
C HIS A 514 -0.94 -16.25 -0.62
N VAL A 515 -1.89 -17.18 -0.67
CA VAL A 515 -2.91 -17.39 0.37
C VAL A 515 -2.67 -18.74 1.04
N VAL A 516 -2.65 -18.74 2.38
CA VAL A 516 -2.44 -19.92 3.21
C VAL A 516 -3.60 -20.07 4.19
N GLU A 517 -4.31 -21.18 4.13
CA GLU A 517 -5.35 -21.59 5.09
C GLU A 517 -4.73 -22.55 6.13
N ARG A 518 -4.99 -22.28 7.42
CA ARG A 518 -4.65 -23.15 8.55
C ARG A 518 -5.93 -23.50 9.28
N ARG A 519 -6.13 -24.78 9.59
CA ARG A 519 -7.30 -25.27 10.34
C ARG A 519 -6.89 -25.67 11.76
N PHE A 520 -7.79 -25.47 12.71
CA PHE A 520 -7.62 -25.89 14.10
C PHE A 520 -8.11 -27.32 14.36
N ASP A 521 -8.83 -27.91 13.40
CA ASP A 521 -9.37 -29.26 13.47
C ASP A 521 -8.23 -30.28 13.23
N ILE A 522 -7.46 -30.62 14.28
CA ILE A 522 -6.55 -31.78 14.32
C ILE A 522 -6.90 -32.66 15.50
#